data_AF-A0A9P8DAG9-F1
#
_entry.id   AF-A0A9P8DAG9-F1
#
_cell.length_a   1.000
_cell.length_b   1.000
_cell.length_c   1.000
_cell.angle_alpha   90.00
_cell.angle_beta   90.00
_cell.angle_gamma   90.00
#
_symmetry.space_group_name_H-M   'P 1'
#
loop_
_entity.id
_entity.type
_entity.pdbx_description
1 polymer ?
#
loop_
_entity_poly.entity_id
_entity_poly.type
_entity_poly.pdbx_seq_one_letter_code
_entity_poly.pdbx_strand_id
1 'polypeptide(L)'
;MLDKEVIVIVGAGCIGLCTAYNLSKTLSLQGAEYDIIVVDASDRPFPAASSACTGCFHYYFPGPLSKPLEPLGKYSFDLWAKEAEHIDFRLTTGYRSNSSYGILEGDGKGLDKLPNWVKPDASWNVDTKVLGDSTATVTYSDFKEPQWLMRMAGTAMPC
;
A
#
# COMPACT_ATOMS: atom_id res chain seq x y z
N MET A 1 -4.11 -14.27 37.26
CA MET A 1 -3.96 -14.21 35.79
C MET A 1 -2.97 -13.10 35.53
N LEU A 2 -1.94 -13.32 34.71
CA LEU A 2 -1.11 -12.21 34.25
C LEU A 2 -2.00 -11.38 33.32
N ASP A 3 -2.18 -10.10 33.63
CA ASP A 3 -2.94 -9.20 32.78
C ASP A 3 -2.26 -9.16 31.41
N LYS A 4 -2.98 -9.61 30.38
CA LYS A 4 -2.49 -9.61 29.01
C LYS A 4 -2.38 -8.15 28.57
N GLU A 5 -1.20 -7.74 28.10
CA GLU A 5 -1.02 -6.36 27.67
C GLU A 5 -1.85 -6.09 26.41
N VAL A 6 -2.60 -4.98 26.42
CA VAL A 6 -3.50 -4.61 25.32
C VAL A 6 -2.88 -3.47 24.52
N ILE A 7 -2.73 -3.68 23.22
CA ILE A 7 -2.29 -2.67 22.26
C ILE A 7 -3.51 -2.20 21.47
N VAL A 8 -3.83 -0.91 21.59
CA VAL A 8 -4.93 -0.29 20.83
C VAL A 8 -4.36 0.50 19.66
N ILE A 9 -4.84 0.19 18.46
CA ILE A 9 -4.50 0.90 17.22
C ILE A 9 -5.76 1.64 16.76
N VAL A 10 -5.63 2.96 16.58
CA VAL A 10 -6.73 3.81 16.11
C VAL A 10 -6.61 4.00 14.59
N GLY A 11 -7.62 3.54 13.87
CA GLY A 11 -7.74 3.58 12.41
C GLY A 11 -7.53 2.23 11.74
N ALA A 12 -8.56 1.70 11.09
CA ALA A 12 -8.56 0.49 10.28
C ALA A 12 -8.28 0.78 8.78
N GLY A 13 -7.51 1.84 8.50
CA GLY A 13 -6.93 2.09 7.18
C GLY A 13 -5.72 1.20 6.89
N CYS A 14 -5.10 1.38 5.72
CA CYS A 14 -3.92 0.60 5.32
C CYS A 14 -2.78 0.67 6.34
N ILE A 15 -2.49 1.86 6.87
CA ILE A 15 -1.43 2.03 7.88
C ILE A 15 -1.74 1.24 9.15
N GLY A 16 -2.91 1.46 9.77
CA GLY A 16 -3.24 0.79 11.03
C GLY A 16 -3.34 -0.73 10.91
N LEU A 17 -3.91 -1.25 9.82
CA LEU A 17 -3.97 -2.70 9.58
C LEU A 17 -2.60 -3.30 9.28
N CYS A 18 -1.74 -2.62 8.50
CA CYS A 18 -0.35 -3.07 8.30
C CYS A 18 0.46 -3.04 9.60
N THR A 19 0.25 -2.04 10.46
CA THR A 19 0.87 -1.96 11.79
C THR A 19 0.40 -3.12 12.66
N ALA A 20 -0.90 -3.38 12.74
CA ALA A 20 -1.46 -4.50 13.51
C ALA A 20 -0.88 -5.85 13.07
N TYR A 21 -0.82 -6.07 11.76
CA TYR A 21 -0.28 -7.30 11.17
C TYR A 21 1.22 -7.51 11.47
N ASN A 22 2.04 -6.46 11.33
CA ASN A 22 3.48 -6.60 11.58
C ASN A 22 3.76 -6.73 13.09
N LEU A 23 3.03 -6.01 13.94
CA LEU A 23 3.11 -6.18 15.39
C LEU A 23 2.73 -7.60 15.80
N SER A 24 1.63 -8.16 15.29
CA SER A 24 1.20 -9.51 15.65
C SER A 24 2.26 -10.55 15.31
N LYS A 25 2.92 -10.43 14.14
CA LYS A 25 4.06 -11.27 13.77
C LYS A 25 5.24 -11.11 14.71
N THR A 26 5.68 -9.89 14.98
CA THR A 26 6.86 -9.62 15.83
C THR A 26 6.64 -10.11 17.26
N LEU A 27 5.48 -9.84 17.86
CA LEU A 27 5.19 -10.21 19.24
C LEU A 27 5.01 -11.73 19.40
N SER A 28 4.40 -12.39 18.40
CA SER A 28 4.31 -13.86 18.37
C SER A 28 5.70 -14.52 18.38
N LEU A 29 6.67 -13.96 17.65
CA LEU A 29 8.05 -14.46 17.64
C LEU A 29 8.77 -14.25 18.98
N GLN A 30 8.36 -13.27 19.77
CA GLN A 30 8.92 -12.96 21.09
C GLN A 30 8.26 -13.78 22.22
N GLY A 31 7.25 -14.60 21.91
CA GLY A 31 6.56 -15.46 22.88
C GLY A 31 5.74 -14.69 23.92
N ALA A 32 5.45 -13.42 23.66
CA ALA A 32 4.71 -12.57 24.56
C ALA A 32 3.23 -12.49 24.13
N GLU A 33 2.34 -12.60 25.11
CA GLU A 33 0.89 -12.63 24.89
C GLU A 33 0.33 -11.20 24.94
N TYR A 34 -0.15 -10.71 23.80
CA TYR A 34 -0.81 -9.41 23.68
C TYR A 34 -2.18 -9.54 23.02
N ASP A 35 -3.08 -8.62 23.35
CA ASP A 35 -4.29 -8.38 22.57
C ASP A 35 -4.09 -7.14 21.71
N ILE A 36 -4.19 -7.29 20.39
CA ILE A 36 -4.14 -6.17 19.45
C ILE A 36 -5.57 -5.85 19.04
N ILE A 37 -6.05 -4.67 19.44
CA ILE A 37 -7.39 -4.17 19.14
C ILE A 37 -7.26 -3.01 18.16
N VAL A 38 -7.84 -3.17 16.96
CA VAL A 38 -7.94 -2.10 15.98
C VAL A 38 -9.34 -1.48 16.09
N VAL A 39 -9.39 -0.17 16.33
CA VAL A 39 -10.64 0.59 16.47
C VAL A 39 -10.74 1.60 15.34
N ASP A 40 -11.88 1.65 14.65
CA ASP A 40 -12.19 2.66 13.63
C ASP A 40 -13.58 3.24 13.88
N ALA A 41 -13.82 4.46 13.41
CA ALA A 41 -15.14 5.08 13.46
C ALA A 41 -16.13 4.45 12.45
N SER A 42 -15.61 3.82 11.40
CA SER A 42 -16.41 3.08 10.42
C SER A 42 -16.62 1.63 10.84
N ASP A 43 -17.72 1.05 10.36
CA ASP A 43 -18.08 -0.36 10.47
C ASP A 43 -17.35 -1.30 9.48
N ARG A 44 -16.35 -0.80 8.74
CA ARG A 44 -15.61 -1.55 7.73
C ARG A 44 -14.15 -1.09 7.65
N PRO A 45 -13.21 -1.97 7.25
CA PRO A 45 -11.83 -1.58 7.03
C PRO A 45 -11.68 -0.69 5.78
N PHE A 46 -10.57 0.04 5.72
CA PHE A 46 -10.21 0.96 4.63
C PHE A 46 -11.23 2.08 4.32
N PRO A 47 -11.98 2.63 5.31
CA PRO A 47 -13.19 3.41 5.01
C PRO A 47 -12.93 4.76 4.34
N ALA A 48 -11.73 5.32 4.49
CA ALA A 48 -11.35 6.64 4.01
C ALA A 48 -10.34 6.58 2.84
N ALA A 49 -9.23 7.30 2.95
CA ALA A 49 -8.22 7.43 1.87
C ALA A 49 -7.74 6.09 1.31
N SER A 50 -7.72 5.03 2.11
CA SER A 50 -7.28 3.70 1.68
C SER A 50 -8.23 3.02 0.68
N SER A 51 -9.53 3.33 0.67
CA SER A 51 -10.45 2.83 -0.37
C SER A 51 -10.58 3.77 -1.56
N ALA A 52 -10.20 5.03 -1.41
CA ALA A 52 -10.22 6.04 -2.46
C ALA A 52 -8.87 6.19 -3.19
N CYS A 53 -7.84 5.42 -2.81
CA CYS A 53 -6.55 5.48 -3.48
C CYS A 53 -6.60 4.79 -4.85
N THR A 54 -5.68 5.17 -5.75
CA THR A 54 -5.60 4.61 -7.10
C THR A 54 -5.09 3.16 -7.14
N GLY A 55 -4.66 2.62 -6.00
CA GLY A 55 -4.03 1.30 -5.92
C GLY A 55 -2.64 1.23 -6.57
N CYS A 56 -2.02 2.37 -6.87
CA CYS A 56 -0.69 2.43 -7.48
C CYS A 56 0.41 2.55 -6.42
N PHE A 57 1.42 1.69 -6.51
CA PHE A 57 2.64 1.77 -5.73
C PHE A 57 3.73 2.49 -6.50
N HIS A 58 4.22 3.56 -5.90
CA HIS A 58 5.41 4.30 -6.31
C HIS A 58 6.04 4.91 -5.05
N TYR A 59 7.34 5.22 -5.12
CA TYR A 59 8.10 5.71 -3.97
C TYR A 59 8.70 7.10 -4.15
N TYR A 60 8.45 7.72 -5.30
CA TYR A 60 8.81 9.11 -5.57
C TYR A 60 7.56 9.99 -5.58
N PHE A 61 7.62 11.14 -4.91
CA PHE A 61 6.52 12.12 -4.85
C PHE A 61 7.09 13.51 -5.08
N PRO A 62 6.54 14.35 -5.97
CA PRO A 62 7.02 15.72 -6.10
C PRO A 62 6.76 16.48 -4.78
N GLY A 63 7.81 17.06 -4.17
CA GLY A 63 7.66 17.91 -3.00
C GLY A 63 8.87 17.94 -2.06
N PRO A 64 8.88 18.87 -1.08
CA PRO A 64 10.01 19.07 -0.16
C PRO A 64 10.29 17.84 0.72
N LEU A 65 9.28 17.01 0.98
CA LEU A 65 9.39 15.79 1.77
C LEU A 65 9.71 14.53 0.95
N SER A 66 9.89 14.64 -0.37
CA SER A 66 10.18 13.48 -1.22
C SER A 66 11.49 12.80 -0.83
N LYS A 67 12.57 13.58 -0.74
CA LYS A 67 13.91 13.01 -0.57
C LYS A 67 14.07 12.27 0.77
N PRO A 68 13.56 12.80 1.90
CA PRO A 68 13.62 12.06 3.16
C PRO A 68 12.76 10.79 3.17
N LEU A 69 11.65 10.76 2.43
CA LEU A 69 10.70 9.64 2.42
C LEU A 69 11.00 8.58 1.35
N GLU A 70 11.80 8.91 0.34
CA GLU A 70 12.17 8.02 -0.76
C GLU A 70 12.73 6.66 -0.28
N PRO A 71 13.62 6.59 0.73
CA PRO A 71 14.09 5.30 1.25
C PRO A 71 12.96 4.43 1.84
N LEU A 72 12.02 5.06 2.54
CA LEU A 72 10.87 4.36 3.14
C LEU A 72 9.91 3.87 2.05
N GLY A 73 9.65 4.70 1.05
CA GLY A 73 8.84 4.32 -0.10
C GLY A 73 9.47 3.13 -0.84
N LYS A 74 10.79 3.17 -1.10
CA LYS A 74 11.50 2.08 -1.77
C LYS A 74 11.44 0.79 -0.96
N TYR A 75 11.65 0.87 0.35
CA TYR A 75 11.51 -0.28 1.24
C TYR A 75 10.11 -0.90 1.17
N SER A 76 9.06 -0.07 1.20
CA SER A 76 7.68 -0.54 1.06
C SER A 76 7.46 -1.21 -0.30
N PHE A 77 7.96 -0.62 -1.39
CA PHE A 77 7.86 -1.18 -2.73
C PHE A 77 8.51 -2.57 -2.82
N ASP A 78 9.75 -2.71 -2.34
CA ASP A 78 10.49 -3.97 -2.36
C ASP A 78 9.77 -5.05 -1.53
N LEU A 79 9.17 -4.68 -0.40
CA LEU A 79 8.41 -5.58 0.46
C LEU A 79 7.16 -6.12 -0.25
N TRP A 80 6.39 -5.25 -0.91
CA TRP A 80 5.22 -5.66 -1.70
C TRP A 80 5.60 -6.53 -2.89
N ALA A 81 6.71 -6.21 -3.57
CA ALA A 81 7.22 -7.02 -4.67
C ALA A 81 7.59 -8.45 -4.20
N LYS A 82 8.20 -8.57 -3.01
CA LYS A 82 8.52 -9.86 -2.40
C LYS A 82 7.27 -10.65 -2.01
N GLU A 83 6.30 -10.03 -1.35
CA GLU A 83 5.02 -10.69 -1.02
C GLU A 83 4.29 -11.15 -2.28
N ALA A 84 4.39 -10.37 -3.37
CA ALA A 84 3.86 -10.74 -4.67
C ALA A 84 4.57 -11.93 -5.34
N GLU A 85 5.64 -12.49 -4.79
CA GLU A 85 6.17 -13.80 -5.22
C GLU A 85 5.19 -14.94 -4.86
N HIS A 86 4.40 -14.77 -3.79
CA HIS A 86 3.38 -15.71 -3.37
C HIS A 86 2.12 -15.61 -4.25
N ILE A 87 1.73 -16.73 -4.87
CA ILE A 87 0.59 -16.76 -5.81
C ILE A 87 -0.72 -16.39 -5.12
N ASP A 88 -0.96 -16.87 -3.91
CA ASP A 88 -2.18 -16.58 -3.15
C ASP A 88 -2.31 -15.11 -2.84
N PHE A 89 -1.19 -14.45 -2.52
CA PHE A 89 -1.14 -13.01 -2.34
C PHE A 89 -1.55 -12.28 -3.62
N ARG A 90 -0.95 -12.63 -4.77
CA ARG A 90 -1.30 -12.01 -6.07
C ARG A 90 -2.76 -12.21 -6.45
N LEU A 91 -3.31 -13.40 -6.21
CA LEU A 91 -4.71 -13.71 -6.52
C LEU A 91 -5.66 -12.96 -5.59
N THR A 92 -5.31 -12.82 -4.31
CA THR A 92 -6.16 -12.16 -3.31
C THR A 92 -6.13 -10.64 -3.44
N THR A 93 -4.99 -10.06 -3.79
CA THR A 93 -4.79 -8.60 -3.86
C THR A 93 -4.95 -8.03 -5.26
N GLY A 94 -4.96 -8.89 -6.28
CA GLY A 94 -4.90 -8.47 -7.68
C GLY A 94 -3.58 -7.78 -8.04
N TYR A 95 -2.49 -8.03 -7.30
CA TYR A 95 -1.19 -7.40 -7.58
C TYR A 95 -0.72 -7.66 -9.03
N ARG A 96 -0.27 -6.59 -9.68
CA ARG A 96 0.36 -6.59 -11.01
C ARG A 96 1.57 -5.68 -11.00
N SER A 97 2.72 -6.22 -11.39
CA SER A 97 3.90 -5.40 -11.67
C SER A 97 3.70 -4.72 -13.02
N ASN A 98 3.80 -3.40 -13.07
CA ASN A 98 3.57 -2.58 -14.26
C ASN A 98 4.71 -1.58 -14.41
N SER A 99 4.82 -0.94 -15.58
CA SER A 99 5.65 0.24 -15.77
C SER A 99 4.76 1.44 -16.04
N SER A 100 5.06 2.58 -15.42
CA SER A 100 4.28 3.80 -15.56
C SER A 100 5.19 4.95 -15.99
N TYR A 101 4.74 5.70 -16.99
CA TYR A 101 5.53 6.75 -17.62
C TYR A 101 4.87 8.11 -17.38
N GLY A 102 5.64 9.06 -16.85
CA GLY A 102 5.24 10.46 -16.84
C GLY A 102 5.54 11.07 -18.21
N ILE A 103 4.52 11.60 -18.89
CA ILE A 103 4.68 12.35 -20.15
C ILE A 103 4.37 13.81 -19.87
N LEU A 104 5.32 14.68 -20.15
CA LEU A 104 5.23 16.13 -20.01
C LEU A 104 5.47 16.78 -21.36
N GLU A 105 4.93 17.97 -21.57
CA GLU A 105 5.31 18.79 -22.72
C GLU A 105 6.78 19.21 -22.62
N GLY A 106 7.52 19.20 -23.73
CA GLY A 106 8.96 19.34 -23.74
C GLY A 106 9.61 19.23 -25.12
N ASP A 107 10.88 18.85 -25.12
CA ASP A 107 11.80 18.94 -26.26
C ASP A 107 12.38 17.57 -26.68
N GLY A 108 11.64 16.48 -26.41
CA GLY A 108 11.98 15.14 -26.89
C GLY A 108 12.91 14.35 -25.96
N LYS A 109 13.12 14.78 -24.71
CA LYS A 109 14.00 14.09 -23.76
C LYS A 109 13.38 12.76 -23.29
N GLY A 110 14.13 11.67 -23.39
CA GLY A 110 13.76 10.38 -22.81
C GLY A 110 12.77 9.55 -23.63
N LEU A 111 12.48 9.92 -24.87
CA LEU A 111 11.57 9.19 -25.76
C LEU A 111 12.02 7.74 -26.02
N ASP A 112 13.32 7.47 -25.93
CA ASP A 112 13.92 6.14 -26.05
C ASP A 112 13.50 5.17 -24.92
N LYS A 113 12.95 5.70 -23.82
CA LYS A 113 12.44 4.91 -22.69
C LYS A 113 11.00 4.44 -22.88
N LEU A 114 10.29 5.00 -23.85
CA LEU A 114 8.93 4.57 -24.14
C LEU A 114 8.95 3.15 -24.73
N PRO A 115 7.96 2.32 -24.39
CA PRO A 115 7.85 1.02 -25.01
C PRO A 115 7.51 1.17 -26.49
N ASN A 116 7.95 0.20 -27.30
CA ASN A 116 7.87 0.25 -28.76
C ASN A 116 6.44 0.35 -29.35
N TRP A 117 5.40 0.14 -28.54
CA TRP A 117 4.00 0.29 -28.93
C TRP A 117 3.46 1.71 -28.71
N VAL A 118 4.19 2.61 -28.04
CA VAL A 118 3.86 4.04 -27.95
C VAL A 118 4.54 4.76 -29.10
N LYS A 119 3.76 5.50 -29.91
CA LYS A 119 4.32 6.39 -30.92
C LYS A 119 4.84 7.67 -30.23
N PRO A 120 6.16 7.94 -30.23
CA PRO A 120 6.71 9.12 -29.56
C PRO A 120 6.37 10.40 -30.33
N ASP A 121 6.19 11.50 -29.61
CA ASP A 121 6.09 12.85 -30.15
C ASP A 121 7.32 13.67 -29.71
N ALA A 122 7.91 14.43 -30.63
CA ALA A 122 9.09 15.25 -30.36
C ALA A 122 8.79 16.38 -29.35
N SER A 123 7.52 16.73 -29.14
CA SER A 123 7.07 17.69 -28.14
C SER A 123 6.96 17.09 -26.72
N TRP A 124 7.36 15.85 -26.51
CA TRP A 124 7.25 15.19 -25.20
C TRP A 124 8.60 15.05 -24.50
N ASN A 125 8.60 15.28 -23.19
CA ASN A 125 9.62 14.81 -22.28
C ASN A 125 9.06 13.65 -21.46
N VAL A 126 9.79 12.54 -21.43
CA VAL A 126 9.42 11.32 -20.71
C VAL A 126 10.20 11.25 -19.40
N ASP A 127 9.47 11.36 -18.30
CA ASP A 127 10.02 11.23 -16.96
C ASP A 127 9.65 9.87 -16.37
N THR A 128 10.65 8.98 -16.29
CA THR A 128 10.52 7.70 -15.58
C THR A 128 10.69 7.85 -14.08
N LYS A 129 10.92 9.05 -13.53
CA LYS A 129 11.04 9.24 -12.07
C LYS A 129 9.71 9.52 -11.39
N VAL A 130 8.68 10.00 -12.11
CA VAL A 130 7.37 10.27 -11.51
C VAL A 130 6.76 8.98 -10.94
N LEU A 131 6.95 7.85 -11.63
CA LEU A 131 6.43 6.55 -11.19
C LEU A 131 7.40 5.35 -11.41
N GLY A 132 8.43 5.44 -12.26
CA GLY A 132 9.42 4.36 -12.40
C GLY A 132 9.11 3.29 -13.44
N ASP A 133 10.15 2.57 -13.86
CA ASP A 133 10.04 1.24 -14.48
C ASP A 133 9.54 0.20 -13.46
N SER A 134 9.53 0.58 -12.19
CA SER A 134 9.10 -0.22 -11.03
C SER A 134 7.85 0.41 -10.43
N THR A 135 6.72 0.26 -11.12
CA THR A 135 5.40 0.46 -10.53
C THR A 135 4.72 -0.87 -10.25
N ALA A 136 3.77 -0.85 -9.33
CA ALA A 136 2.82 -1.93 -9.24
C ALA A 136 1.43 -1.37 -9.04
N THR A 137 0.42 -2.12 -9.47
CA THR A 137 -0.97 -1.82 -9.17
C THR A 137 -1.57 -3.00 -8.43
N VAL A 138 -2.41 -2.68 -7.45
CA VAL A 138 -3.35 -3.63 -6.87
C VAL A 138 -4.74 -3.23 -7.28
N THR A 139 -5.49 -4.19 -7.81
CA THR A 139 -6.88 -4.03 -8.19
C THR A 139 -7.72 -4.96 -7.35
N TYR A 140 -8.73 -4.39 -6.69
CA TYR A 140 -9.73 -5.18 -5.96
C TYR A 140 -10.57 -6.00 -6.95
N SER A 141 -10.34 -7.31 -6.98
CA SER A 141 -11.36 -8.28 -7.39
C SER A 141 -11.83 -8.98 -6.12
N ASP A 142 -12.99 -8.58 -5.62
CA ASP A 142 -13.72 -9.18 -4.49
C ASP A 142 -12.95 -9.23 -3.16
N PHE A 143 -12.98 -8.13 -2.40
CA PHE A 143 -12.45 -8.10 -1.04
C PHE A 143 -13.11 -9.17 -0.17
N LYS A 144 -12.33 -10.17 0.23
CA LYS A 144 -12.69 -11.08 1.31
C LYS A 144 -11.99 -10.60 2.56
N GLU A 145 -12.77 -10.37 3.62
CA GLU A 145 -12.23 -9.95 4.90
C GLU A 145 -11.20 -11.00 5.37
N PRO A 146 -9.97 -10.58 5.74
CA PRO A 146 -8.94 -11.53 6.13
C PRO A 146 -9.37 -12.32 7.38
N GLN A 147 -9.14 -13.63 7.40
CA GLN A 147 -9.59 -14.51 8.51
C GLN A 147 -8.99 -14.15 9.87
N TRP A 148 -7.87 -13.44 9.91
CA TRP A 148 -7.26 -12.94 11.15
C TRP A 148 -7.95 -11.70 11.72
N LEU A 149 -8.82 -11.04 10.94
CA LEU A 149 -9.57 -9.87 11.36
C LEU A 149 -10.93 -10.32 11.92
N MET A 150 -11.08 -10.28 13.24
CA MET A 150 -12.35 -10.53 13.90
C MET A 150 -13.06 -9.20 14.21
N ARG A 151 -14.31 -9.06 13.76
CA ARG A 151 -15.16 -7.92 14.14
C ARG A 151 -15.74 -8.14 15.52
N MET A 152 -15.51 -7.20 16.42
CA MET A 152 -16.30 -7.09 17.64
C MET A 152 -17.46 -6.13 17.38
N ALA A 153 -18.69 -6.56 17.68
CA ALA A 153 -19.87 -5.72 17.54
C ALA A 153 -19.80 -4.57 18.56
N GLY A 154 -19.51 -3.36 18.09
CA GLY A 154 -19.63 -2.15 18.88
C GLY A 154 -21.04 -1.57 18.70
N THR A 155 -21.80 -1.45 19.79
CA THR A 155 -22.99 -0.59 19.79
C THR A 155 -22.54 0.86 19.75
N ALA A 156 -22.62 1.48 18.57
CA ALA A 156 -22.47 2.93 18.46
C ALA A 156 -23.55 3.60 19.33
N MET A 157 -23.13 4.37 20.34
CA MET A 157 -24.05 5.28 21.00
C MET A 157 -24.36 6.43 20.04
N PRO A 158 -25.63 6.77 19.81
CA PRO A 158 -26.00 7.90 18.98
C PRO A 158 -25.47 9.20 19.61
N CYS A 159 -24.82 10.02 18.79
CA CYS A 159 -24.44 11.39 19.13
C CYS A 159 -25.67 12.30 19.28
#